data_AF-A0A960MMX5-F1
#
_entry.id   AF-A0A960MMX5-F1
#
_cell.length_a   1.000
_cell.length_b   1.000
_cell.length_c   1.000
_cell.angle_alpha   90.00
_cell.angle_beta   90.00
_cell.angle_gamma   90.00
#
_symmetry.space_group_name_H-M   'P 1'
#
loop_
_entity.id
_entity.type
_entity.pdbx_description
1 polymer ?
#
loop_
_entity_poly.entity_id
_entity_poly.type
_entity_poly.pdbx_seq_one_letter_code
_entity_poly.pdbx_strand_id
1 'polypeptide(L)'
;MNLYHMISFGHHDRFASLYFLCYALIESLLEVVVLCFIGNVIKTYLSKALYFAFLSMTFLFFMIHYVDFILIRYMDMSVYGGLKWVFSESVENFIEILHLTGIGIGTWIFLLSFALFLIPLIAMILYFLTSKVSPKLKVSQKEVFKVMCCLPIGLIALDLTFSPLLSQEDYQEYEKVLPWKTTLLTGNKTLLHLKSPMRGLRPEKEELKMVHKAALHVEKKPNIYLFVMESLRDDFITPQTAPYMAAFSKENIRFGKSFSGANATHKSWYSIFHSKHSLYWKEAMKKRKAGSLPLQILKKMGYQIHVCSAAQLRYYQLSKLIFGKNHYLADSYHVFPHYFPQEAWESDQLAMNELHKKIGTKSGRTGNVFLIFIESTHFNYSWPAEYPLYFSPICEEKTHLRVS
;
A
#
# COMPACT_ATOMS: atom_id res chain seq x y z
N MET A 1 20.81 15.09 -0.91
CA MET A 1 19.98 15.48 0.25
C MET A 1 19.19 16.72 -0.10
N ASN A 2 17.86 16.63 -0.15
CA ASN A 2 17.01 17.77 -0.51
C ASN A 2 16.46 18.38 0.79
N LEU A 3 17.12 19.44 1.30
CA LEU A 3 16.73 20.25 2.47
C LEU A 3 15.24 20.64 2.46
N TYR A 4 14.63 20.64 1.28
CA TYR A 4 13.23 20.92 1.04
C TYR A 4 12.26 20.08 1.88
N HIS A 5 12.49 18.78 2.10
CA HIS A 5 11.51 17.94 2.81
C HIS A 5 11.30 18.38 4.25
N MET A 6 12.41 18.73 4.91
CA MET A 6 12.47 19.15 6.29
C MET A 6 11.77 20.49 6.54
N ILE A 7 11.75 21.33 5.52
CA ILE A 7 11.13 22.66 5.53
C ILE A 7 9.66 22.58 5.06
N SER A 8 9.28 21.53 4.31
CA SER A 8 7.94 21.37 3.71
C SER A 8 7.01 20.37 4.42
N PHE A 9 7.51 19.54 5.34
CA PHE A 9 6.63 18.79 6.24
C PHE A 9 5.86 19.74 7.15
N GLY A 10 4.58 19.41 7.37
CA GLY A 10 3.59 20.27 7.98
C GLY A 10 4.03 20.82 9.34
N HIS A 11 3.70 22.09 9.56
CA HIS A 11 3.99 22.85 10.78
C HIS A 11 3.48 22.19 12.07
N HIS A 12 4.31 21.45 12.80
CA HIS A 12 4.04 21.14 14.22
C HIS A 12 5.20 21.51 15.16
N ASP A 13 6.46 21.16 14.84
CA ASP A 13 7.60 21.55 15.69
C ASP A 13 8.88 21.89 14.88
N ARG A 14 9.37 23.14 15.04
CA ARG A 14 10.62 23.62 14.43
C ARG A 14 11.85 22.94 15.03
N PHE A 15 11.77 22.52 16.30
CA PHE A 15 12.87 21.85 16.97
C PHE A 15 13.08 20.44 16.38
N ALA A 16 12.00 19.67 16.21
CA ALA A 16 12.04 18.36 15.56
C ALA A 16 12.63 18.44 14.14
N SER A 17 12.14 19.38 13.32
CA SER A 17 12.70 19.60 11.98
C SER A 17 14.21 19.93 12.03
N LEU A 18 14.66 20.81 12.93
CA LEU A 18 16.10 21.10 13.04
C LEU A 18 16.91 19.87 13.47
N TYR A 19 16.42 19.12 14.45
CA TYR A 19 17.05 17.89 14.94
C TYR A 19 17.32 16.90 13.80
N PHE A 20 16.25 16.52 13.07
CA PHE A 20 16.36 15.56 11.98
C PHE A 20 17.18 16.13 10.80
N LEU A 21 17.36 17.46 10.72
CA LEU A 21 18.14 18.08 9.64
C LEU A 21 19.61 17.93 9.89
N CYS A 22 20.02 18.26 11.11
CA CYS A 22 21.36 17.96 11.58
C CYS A 22 21.64 16.46 11.42
N TYR A 23 20.68 15.61 11.80
CA TYR A 23 20.81 14.16 11.69
C TYR A 23 21.05 13.71 10.24
N ALA A 24 20.19 14.12 9.30
CA ALA A 24 20.30 13.78 7.88
C ALA A 24 21.60 14.33 7.24
N LEU A 25 22.05 15.53 7.64
CA LEU A 25 23.30 16.11 7.16
C LEU A 25 24.50 15.27 7.63
N ILE A 26 24.49 14.86 8.90
CA ILE A 26 25.57 14.06 9.48
C ILE A 26 25.59 12.66 8.88
N GLU A 27 24.43 12.00 8.72
CA GLU A 27 24.35 10.68 8.04
C GLU A 27 24.86 10.76 6.60
N SER A 28 24.39 11.75 5.82
CA SER A 28 24.83 11.94 4.44
C SER A 28 26.33 12.19 4.36
N LEU A 29 26.88 13.00 5.27
CA LEU A 29 28.31 13.26 5.32
C LEU A 29 29.10 12.00 5.69
N LEU A 30 28.65 11.26 6.70
CA LEU A 30 29.28 10.02 7.15
C LEU A 30 29.30 8.98 6.03
N GLU A 31 28.18 8.81 5.33
CA GLU A 31 28.04 7.94 4.18
C GLU A 31 29.04 8.29 3.06
N VAL A 32 29.12 9.57 2.67
CA VAL A 32 30.08 10.04 1.66
C VAL A 32 31.53 9.81 2.11
N VAL A 33 31.86 10.09 3.37
CA VAL A 33 33.20 9.91 3.94
C VAL A 33 33.59 8.43 3.94
N VAL A 34 32.70 7.54 4.34
CA VAL A 34 32.90 6.08 4.32
C VAL A 34 33.10 5.58 2.89
N LEU A 35 32.24 6.00 1.95
CA LEU A 35 32.37 5.61 0.54
C LEU A 35 33.67 6.12 -0.08
N CYS A 36 34.10 7.33 0.25
CA CYS A 36 35.40 7.87 -0.20
C CYS A 36 36.57 7.04 0.37
N PHE A 37 36.51 6.69 1.65
CA PHE A 37 37.53 5.87 2.30
C PHE A 37 37.62 4.49 1.65
N ILE A 38 36.48 3.79 1.50
CA ILE A 38 36.41 2.48 0.83
C ILE A 38 36.89 2.59 -0.62
N GLY A 39 36.42 3.59 -1.37
CA GLY A 39 36.82 3.81 -2.76
C GLY A 39 38.33 4.01 -2.90
N ASN A 40 38.95 4.73 -1.97
CA ASN A 40 40.39 4.90 -1.94
C ASN A 40 41.12 3.58 -1.62
N VAL A 41 40.65 2.80 -0.64
CA VAL A 41 41.21 1.46 -0.35
C VAL A 41 41.11 0.54 -1.56
N ILE A 42 39.95 0.47 -2.23
CA ILE A 42 39.74 -0.34 -3.43
C ILE A 42 40.67 0.13 -4.56
N LYS A 43 40.81 1.45 -4.76
CA LYS A 43 41.70 2.02 -5.78
C LYS A 43 43.17 1.69 -5.54
N THR A 44 43.60 1.66 -4.27
CA THR A 44 44.99 1.42 -3.89
C THR A 44 45.35 -0.06 -3.89
N TYR A 45 44.46 -0.92 -3.39
CA TYR A 45 44.79 -2.32 -3.09
C TYR A 45 44.12 -3.36 -4.01
N LEU A 46 43.08 -2.98 -4.77
CA LEU A 46 42.32 -3.90 -5.61
C LEU A 46 42.44 -3.57 -7.11
N SER A 47 41.83 -4.40 -7.96
CA SER A 47 41.90 -4.24 -9.41
C SER A 47 41.11 -3.03 -9.91
N LYS A 48 41.52 -2.48 -11.07
CA LYS A 48 40.79 -1.38 -11.74
C LYS A 48 39.33 -1.73 -12.03
N ALA A 49 39.05 -2.99 -12.38
CA ALA A 49 37.70 -3.47 -12.63
C ALA A 49 36.83 -3.36 -11.36
N LEU A 50 37.35 -3.76 -10.19
CA LEU A 50 36.65 -3.63 -8.92
C LEU A 50 36.42 -2.17 -8.53
N TYR A 51 37.38 -1.28 -8.85
CA TYR A 51 37.21 0.15 -8.62
C TYR A 51 36.08 0.76 -9.47
N PHE A 52 36.00 0.44 -10.76
CA PHE A 52 34.90 0.90 -11.62
C PHE A 52 33.55 0.29 -11.25
N ALA A 53 33.54 -0.98 -10.83
CA ALA A 53 32.34 -1.61 -10.29
C ALA A 53 31.86 -0.88 -9.01
N PHE A 54 32.78 -0.56 -8.10
CA PHE A 54 32.47 0.21 -6.89
C PHE A 54 31.91 1.61 -7.22
N LEU A 55 32.50 2.32 -8.18
CA LEU A 55 31.99 3.62 -8.64
C LEU A 55 30.56 3.52 -9.18
N SER A 56 30.30 2.48 -9.98
CA SER A 56 28.98 2.23 -10.56
C SER A 56 27.94 1.92 -9.48
N MET A 57 28.30 1.07 -8.51
CA MET A 57 27.45 0.76 -7.35
C MET A 57 27.18 1.98 -6.48
N THR A 58 28.19 2.82 -6.24
CA THR A 58 28.05 4.06 -5.47
C THR A 58 27.08 5.03 -6.15
N PHE A 59 27.18 5.18 -7.46
CA PHE A 59 26.26 6.02 -8.21
C PHE A 59 24.83 5.47 -8.20
N LEU A 60 24.65 4.15 -8.38
CA LEU A 60 23.34 3.49 -8.23
C LEU A 60 22.76 3.70 -6.83
N PHE A 61 23.59 3.61 -5.80
CA PHE A 61 23.19 3.82 -4.42
C PHE A 61 22.68 5.26 -4.17
N PHE A 62 23.36 6.30 -4.66
CA PHE A 62 22.84 7.67 -4.59
C PHE A 62 21.57 7.89 -5.43
N MET A 63 21.45 7.22 -6.58
CA MET A 63 20.22 7.21 -7.36
C MET A 63 19.06 6.57 -6.57
N ILE A 64 19.32 5.49 -5.83
CA ILE A 64 18.33 4.88 -4.94
C ILE A 64 17.88 5.88 -3.88
N HIS A 65 18.78 6.63 -3.24
CA HIS A 65 18.38 7.68 -2.30
C HIS A 65 17.48 8.76 -2.93
N TYR A 66 17.74 9.12 -4.19
CA TYR A 66 16.90 10.07 -4.92
C TYR A 66 15.51 9.49 -5.23
N VAL A 67 15.44 8.25 -5.70
CA VAL A 67 14.18 7.55 -5.95
C VAL A 67 13.41 7.34 -4.64
N ASP A 68 14.10 6.94 -3.58
CA ASP A 68 13.54 6.77 -2.24
C ASP A 68 12.97 8.06 -1.67
N PHE A 69 13.66 9.18 -1.86
CA PHE A 69 13.13 10.51 -1.55
C PHE A 69 11.82 10.80 -2.29
N ILE A 70 11.76 10.52 -3.59
CA ILE A 70 10.53 10.67 -4.39
C ILE A 70 9.42 9.76 -3.83
N LEU A 71 9.71 8.48 -3.60
CA LEU A 71 8.70 7.52 -3.14
C LEU A 71 8.16 7.86 -1.75
N ILE A 72 9.00 8.30 -0.81
CA ILE A 72 8.53 8.72 0.52
C ILE A 72 7.66 9.96 0.41
N ARG A 73 8.05 10.94 -0.42
CA ARG A 73 7.26 12.16 -0.61
C ARG A 73 5.86 11.87 -1.15
N TYR A 74 5.77 10.97 -2.11
CA TYR A 74 4.54 10.76 -2.88
C TYR A 74 3.68 9.59 -2.39
N MET A 75 4.30 8.56 -1.82
CA MET A 75 3.65 7.30 -1.46
C MET A 75 3.83 6.94 0.01
N ASP A 76 4.51 7.77 0.78
CA ASP A 76 4.90 7.49 2.17
C ASP A 76 5.57 6.11 2.34
N MET A 77 6.36 5.71 1.34
CA MET A 77 6.97 4.39 1.26
C MET A 77 8.42 4.51 0.81
N SER A 78 9.34 3.87 1.52
CA SER A 78 10.74 3.77 1.10
C SER A 78 10.93 2.72 0.01
N VAL A 79 11.99 2.85 -0.79
CA VAL A 79 12.43 1.81 -1.75
C VAL A 79 12.60 0.48 -1.03
N TYR A 80 13.19 0.48 0.17
CA TYR A 80 13.35 -0.73 0.98
C TYR A 80 12.00 -1.34 1.41
N GLY A 81 11.03 -0.50 1.79
CA GLY A 81 9.67 -0.91 2.09
C GLY A 81 8.99 -1.52 0.87
N GLY A 82 9.10 -0.88 -0.29
CA GLY A 82 8.59 -1.37 -1.56
C GLY A 82 9.23 -2.69 -1.98
N LEU A 83 10.56 -2.82 -1.88
CA LEU A 83 11.27 -4.07 -2.15
C LEU A 83 10.82 -5.18 -1.20
N LYS A 84 10.74 -4.91 0.11
CA LYS A 84 10.25 -5.88 1.10
C LYS A 84 8.83 -6.32 0.78
N TRP A 85 7.98 -5.40 0.34
CA TRP A 85 6.63 -5.71 -0.11
C TRP A 85 6.67 -6.63 -1.34
N VAL A 86 7.37 -6.25 -2.40
CA VAL A 86 7.56 -7.05 -3.63
C VAL A 86 8.09 -8.45 -3.32
N PHE A 87 9.12 -8.59 -2.49
CA PHE A 87 9.69 -9.89 -2.11
C PHE A 87 8.79 -10.70 -1.18
N SER A 88 7.81 -10.07 -0.52
CA SER A 88 6.82 -10.77 0.30
C SER A 88 5.59 -11.24 -0.48
N GLU A 89 5.45 -10.80 -1.73
CA GLU A 89 4.35 -11.13 -2.63
C GLU A 89 4.61 -12.42 -3.42
N SER A 90 3.54 -13.01 -3.95
CA SER A 90 3.66 -14.10 -4.93
C SER A 90 3.94 -13.54 -6.33
N VAL A 91 4.50 -14.36 -7.22
CA VAL A 91 4.73 -13.97 -8.62
C VAL A 91 3.43 -13.58 -9.32
N GLU A 92 2.33 -14.30 -9.05
CA GLU A 92 1.00 -13.97 -9.60
C GLU A 92 0.55 -12.57 -9.17
N ASN A 93 0.66 -12.25 -7.87
CA ASN A 93 0.28 -10.93 -7.35
C ASN A 93 1.20 -9.83 -7.90
N PHE A 94 2.50 -10.10 -8.00
CA PHE A 94 3.46 -9.15 -8.56
C PHE A 94 3.13 -8.81 -10.02
N ILE A 95 2.79 -9.81 -10.84
CA ILE A 95 2.35 -9.60 -12.22
C ILE A 95 1.05 -8.80 -12.24
N GLU A 96 0.08 -9.11 -11.37
CA GLU A 96 -1.16 -8.34 -11.27
C GLU A 96 -0.90 -6.88 -10.89
N ILE A 97 0.00 -6.61 -9.94
CA ILE A 97 0.44 -5.25 -9.58
C ILE A 97 1.04 -4.52 -10.79
N LEU A 98 1.91 -5.18 -11.56
CA LEU A 98 2.47 -4.58 -12.78
C LEU A 98 1.38 -4.22 -13.80
N HIS A 99 0.38 -5.08 -13.99
CA HIS A 99 -0.76 -4.78 -14.87
C HIS A 99 -1.60 -3.61 -14.34
N LEU A 100 -1.81 -3.54 -13.01
CA LEU A 100 -2.54 -2.45 -12.37
C LEU A 100 -1.83 -1.09 -12.48
N THR A 101 -0.51 -1.06 -12.75
CA THR A 101 0.18 0.21 -13.03
C THR A 101 -0.23 0.85 -14.35
N GLY A 102 -0.85 0.10 -15.27
CA GLY A 102 -1.14 0.55 -16.62
C GLY A 102 0.10 0.69 -17.53
N ILE A 103 1.30 0.36 -17.03
CA ILE A 103 2.56 0.44 -17.77
C ILE A 103 2.85 -0.90 -18.45
N GLY A 104 3.07 -0.88 -19.76
CA GLY A 104 3.39 -2.09 -20.54
C GLY A 104 4.68 -2.77 -20.08
N ILE A 105 4.69 -4.11 -20.10
CA ILE A 105 5.83 -4.91 -19.60
C ILE A 105 7.15 -4.61 -20.34
N GLY A 106 7.08 -4.24 -21.62
CA GLY A 106 8.24 -3.83 -22.40
C GLY A 106 8.91 -2.57 -21.84
N THR A 107 8.13 -1.62 -21.33
CA THR A 107 8.64 -0.42 -20.66
C THR A 107 9.38 -0.77 -19.37
N TRP A 108 8.85 -1.71 -18.59
CA TRP A 108 9.54 -2.21 -17.39
C TRP A 108 10.88 -2.87 -17.72
N ILE A 109 10.92 -3.71 -18.76
CA ILE A 109 12.17 -4.34 -19.23
C ILE A 109 13.17 -3.28 -19.71
N PHE A 110 12.70 -2.26 -20.43
CA PHE A 110 13.52 -1.13 -20.86
C PHE A 110 14.10 -0.36 -19.67
N LEU A 111 13.28 -0.01 -18.67
CA LEU A 111 13.73 0.67 -17.45
C LEU A 111 14.77 -0.15 -16.68
N LEU A 112 14.57 -1.47 -16.57
CA LEU A 112 15.52 -2.36 -15.92
C LEU A 112 16.86 -2.43 -16.69
N SER A 113 16.79 -2.52 -18.02
CA SER A 113 17.97 -2.56 -18.89
C SER A 113 18.73 -1.23 -18.86
N PHE A 114 18.01 -0.11 -18.86
CA PHE A 114 18.55 1.24 -18.67
C PHE A 114 19.31 1.35 -17.35
N ALA A 115 18.73 0.82 -16.26
CA ALA A 115 19.37 0.80 -14.96
C ALA A 115 20.65 -0.08 -14.93
N LEU A 116 20.66 -1.21 -15.65
CA LEU A 116 21.80 -2.12 -15.65
C LEU A 116 23.00 -1.60 -16.46
N PHE A 117 22.76 -0.98 -17.62
CA PHE A 117 23.83 -0.62 -18.57
C PHE A 117 24.16 0.87 -18.61
N LEU A 118 23.18 1.76 -18.50
CA LEU A 118 23.43 3.20 -18.66
C LEU A 118 23.94 3.84 -17.37
N ILE A 119 23.47 3.38 -16.20
CA ILE A 119 23.91 3.89 -14.90
C ILE A 119 25.43 3.74 -14.71
N PRO A 120 26.07 2.57 -14.96
CA PRO A 120 27.53 2.45 -14.92
C PRO A 120 28.25 3.39 -15.89
N LEU A 121 27.72 3.56 -17.11
CA LEU A 121 28.32 4.44 -18.12
C LEU A 121 28.30 5.90 -17.66
N ILE A 122 27.14 6.37 -17.16
CA ILE A 122 26.99 7.72 -16.62
C ILE A 122 27.92 7.92 -15.42
N ALA A 123 28.01 6.94 -14.51
CA ALA A 123 28.90 6.99 -13.37
C ALA A 123 30.37 7.17 -13.78
N MET A 124 30.83 6.46 -14.82
CA MET A 124 32.18 6.61 -15.36
C MET A 124 32.41 7.98 -16.00
N ILE A 125 31.44 8.51 -16.76
CA ILE A 125 31.52 9.85 -17.36
C ILE A 125 31.62 10.91 -16.28
N LEU A 126 30.76 10.86 -15.26
CA LEU A 126 30.77 11.80 -14.14
C LEU A 126 32.07 11.71 -13.33
N TYR A 127 32.57 10.49 -13.08
CA TYR A 127 33.89 10.31 -12.44
C TYR A 127 35.00 10.95 -13.27
N PHE A 128 35.02 10.73 -14.58
CA PHE A 128 36.03 11.34 -15.46
C PHE A 128 35.95 12.86 -15.45
N LEU A 129 34.75 13.45 -15.58
CA LEU A 129 34.56 14.90 -15.52
C LEU A 129 34.99 15.50 -14.18
N THR A 130 34.60 14.87 -13.07
CA THR A 130 34.95 15.33 -11.72
C THR A 130 36.44 15.14 -11.42
N SER A 131 37.09 14.11 -11.97
CA SER A 131 38.54 13.89 -11.81
C SER A 131 39.40 15.00 -12.42
N LYS A 132 38.87 15.75 -13.41
CA LYS A 132 39.55 16.93 -13.97
C LYS A 132 39.53 18.13 -13.02
N VAL A 133 38.55 18.20 -12.13
CA VAL A 133 38.33 19.32 -11.18
C VAL A 133 38.94 19.01 -9.80
N SER A 134 38.96 17.73 -9.43
CA SER A 134 39.42 17.19 -8.14
C SER A 134 40.86 17.53 -7.71
N PRO A 135 41.88 17.74 -8.58
CA PRO A 135 43.27 17.98 -8.15
C PRO A 135 43.46 19.20 -7.24
N LYS A 136 42.43 20.06 -7.12
CA LYS A 136 42.41 21.25 -6.27
C LYS A 136 42.06 20.97 -4.80
N LEU A 137 41.57 19.79 -4.46
CA LEU A 137 41.15 19.41 -3.09
C LEU A 137 42.03 18.26 -2.58
N LYS A 138 43.03 18.57 -1.76
CA LYS A 138 43.87 17.57 -1.09
C LYS A 138 43.31 17.32 0.32
N VAL A 139 42.72 16.15 0.54
CA VAL A 139 42.22 15.74 1.87
C VAL A 139 43.10 14.61 2.40
N SER A 140 43.55 14.72 3.65
CA SER A 140 44.38 13.68 4.27
C SER A 140 43.55 12.46 4.67
N GLN A 141 44.04 11.25 4.40
CA GLN A 141 43.36 10.02 4.85
C GLN A 141 43.20 9.95 6.37
N LYS A 142 44.13 10.56 7.13
CA LYS A 142 44.04 10.66 8.59
C LYS A 142 42.88 11.55 9.03
N GLU A 143 42.58 12.61 8.27
CA GLU A 143 41.45 13.50 8.54
C GLU A 143 40.13 12.83 8.21
N VAL A 144 40.05 12.14 7.06
CA VAL A 144 38.87 11.32 6.67
C VAL A 144 38.56 10.30 7.77
N PHE A 145 39.57 9.59 8.27
CA PHE A 145 39.38 8.59 9.34
C PHE A 145 38.88 9.24 10.64
N LYS A 146 39.45 10.39 11.05
CA LYS A 146 38.97 11.12 12.23
C LYS A 146 37.51 11.53 12.10
N VAL A 147 37.12 12.10 10.96
CA VAL A 147 35.72 12.51 10.70
C VAL A 147 34.81 11.29 10.76
N MET A 148 35.18 10.19 10.10
CA MET A 148 34.43 8.92 10.12
C MET A 148 34.17 8.40 11.55
N CYS A 149 35.13 8.57 12.47
CA CYS A 149 34.95 8.18 13.87
C CYS A 149 34.17 9.21 14.71
N CYS A 150 34.29 10.51 14.42
CA CYS A 150 33.65 11.56 15.21
C CYS A 150 32.15 11.72 14.90
N LEU A 151 31.74 11.56 13.64
CA LEU A 151 30.33 11.75 13.25
C LEU A 151 29.37 10.79 13.96
N PRO A 152 29.64 9.47 14.09
CA PRO A 152 28.78 8.57 14.87
C PRO A 152 28.65 8.97 16.35
N ILE A 153 29.74 9.46 16.97
CA ILE A 153 29.72 9.95 18.36
C ILE A 153 28.81 11.18 18.45
N GLY A 154 28.86 12.07 17.46
CA GLY A 154 27.96 13.22 17.36
C GLY A 154 26.49 12.81 17.23
N LEU A 155 26.18 11.80 16.39
CA LEU A 155 24.83 11.25 16.26
C LEU A 155 24.33 10.65 17.58
N ILE A 156 25.16 9.86 18.28
CA ILE A 156 24.83 9.32 19.61
C ILE A 156 24.56 10.44 20.61
N ALA A 157 25.38 11.49 20.61
CA ALA A 157 25.18 12.65 21.50
C ALA A 157 23.89 13.39 21.19
N LEU A 158 23.54 13.56 19.90
CA LEU A 158 22.25 14.11 19.47
C LEU A 158 21.09 13.28 20.00
N ASP A 159 21.15 11.96 19.79
CA ASP A 159 20.09 11.05 20.25
C ASP A 159 19.91 11.13 21.77
N LEU A 160 20.98 11.01 22.56
CA LEU A 160 20.89 11.02 24.02
C LEU A 160 20.39 12.36 24.59
N THR A 161 20.73 13.47 23.93
CA THR A 161 20.42 14.82 24.44
C THR A 161 19.04 15.28 24.01
N PHE A 162 18.65 15.03 22.76
CA PHE A 162 17.51 15.68 22.14
C PHE A 162 16.37 14.71 21.76
N SER A 163 16.65 13.43 21.51
CA SER A 163 15.60 12.44 21.21
C SER A 163 14.52 12.35 22.31
N PRO A 164 14.84 12.43 23.62
CA PRO A 164 13.83 12.44 24.68
C PRO A 164 12.88 13.65 24.68
N LEU A 165 13.25 14.74 23.99
CA LEU A 165 12.46 15.97 23.90
C LEU A 165 11.46 15.95 22.74
N LEU A 166 11.61 15.00 21.81
CA LEU A 166 10.78 14.90 20.62
C LEU A 166 9.48 14.15 20.94
N SER A 167 8.39 14.59 20.31
CA SER A 167 7.15 13.82 20.32
C SER A 167 7.34 12.53 19.49
N GLN A 168 6.56 11.50 19.82
CA GLN A 168 6.63 10.25 19.06
C GLN A 168 6.10 10.41 17.63
N GLU A 169 5.10 11.28 17.43
CA GLU A 169 4.51 11.56 16.12
C GLU A 169 5.56 12.19 15.21
N ASP A 170 6.25 13.23 15.68
CA ASP A 170 7.36 13.85 14.96
C ASP A 170 8.46 12.83 14.66
N TYR A 171 8.81 12.00 15.65
CA TYR A 171 9.85 11.01 15.47
C TYR A 171 9.50 10.02 14.34
N GLN A 172 8.25 9.53 14.29
CA GLN A 172 7.80 8.62 13.23
C GLN A 172 7.71 9.29 11.85
N GLU A 173 7.34 10.56 11.82
CA GLU A 173 7.21 11.33 10.59
C GLU A 173 8.57 11.69 9.97
N TYR A 174 9.56 12.07 10.78
CA TYR A 174 10.86 12.50 10.27
C TYR A 174 11.88 11.35 10.17
N GLU A 175 11.79 10.28 10.98
CA GLU A 175 12.72 9.14 10.90
C GLU A 175 12.69 8.49 9.51
N LYS A 176 11.49 8.36 8.91
CA LYS A 176 11.33 7.76 7.57
C LYS A 176 12.04 8.56 6.47
N VAL A 177 12.30 9.85 6.66
CA VAL A 177 12.96 10.68 5.64
C VAL A 177 14.48 10.71 5.76
N LEU A 178 15.03 10.21 6.88
CA LEU A 178 16.48 10.10 7.06
C LEU A 178 17.13 9.25 5.96
N PRO A 179 18.36 9.56 5.53
CA PRO A 179 19.12 8.72 4.61
C PRO A 179 19.11 7.24 5.00
N TRP A 180 19.32 6.91 6.29
CA TRP A 180 19.38 5.52 6.76
C TRP A 180 18.06 4.99 7.32
N LYS A 181 16.99 5.80 7.32
CA LYS A 181 15.64 5.42 7.81
C LYS A 181 15.60 5.03 9.28
N THR A 182 16.58 5.48 10.05
CA THR A 182 16.73 5.18 11.46
C THR A 182 17.65 6.22 12.06
N THR A 183 17.56 6.42 13.37
CA THR A 183 18.68 6.99 14.14
C THR A 183 19.59 5.88 14.68
N LEU A 184 20.69 6.23 15.35
CA LEU A 184 21.65 5.30 15.93
C LEU A 184 21.09 4.71 17.23
N LEU A 185 20.45 5.55 18.06
CA LEU A 185 19.67 5.13 19.21
C LEU A 185 18.20 5.39 18.91
N THR A 186 17.48 4.31 18.58
CA THR A 186 16.06 4.39 18.24
C THR A 186 15.28 5.06 19.38
N GLY A 187 14.49 6.07 19.03
CA GLY A 187 13.56 6.71 19.96
C GLY A 187 12.56 5.72 20.57
N ASN A 188 11.97 6.10 21.70
CA ASN A 188 11.01 5.27 22.42
C ASN A 188 9.80 4.96 21.53
N LYS A 189 9.70 3.73 21.03
CA LYS A 189 8.51 3.25 20.32
C LYS A 189 7.43 2.93 21.33
N THR A 190 6.26 3.56 21.25
CA THR A 190 5.09 3.10 22.00
C THR A 190 4.63 1.78 21.42
N LEU A 191 4.93 0.71 22.14
CA LEU A 191 4.42 -0.61 21.85
C LEU A 191 3.05 -0.74 22.51
N LEU A 192 2.04 -1.09 21.72
CA LEU A 192 0.76 -1.53 22.26
C LEU A 192 0.97 -2.88 22.96
N HIS A 193 1.10 -2.83 24.29
CA HIS A 193 1.21 -4.03 25.11
C HIS A 193 -0.16 -4.71 25.21
N LEU A 194 -0.29 -5.83 24.50
CA LEU A 194 -1.46 -6.69 24.62
C LEU A 194 -1.34 -7.54 25.88
N LYS A 195 -2.42 -7.63 26.67
CA LYS A 195 -2.48 -8.47 27.89
C LYS A 195 -2.27 -9.96 27.60
N SER A 196 -2.60 -10.40 26.39
CA SER A 196 -2.46 -11.78 25.92
C SER A 196 -2.31 -11.82 24.40
N PRO A 197 -1.66 -12.85 23.83
CA PRO A 197 -1.62 -13.01 22.39
C PRO A 197 -3.03 -13.17 21.81
N MET A 198 -3.20 -12.72 20.57
CA MET A 198 -4.43 -12.95 19.83
C MET A 198 -4.67 -14.45 19.65
N ARG A 199 -5.91 -14.91 19.86
CA ARG A 199 -6.27 -16.31 19.66
C ARG A 199 -6.18 -16.66 18.18
N GLY A 200 -5.32 -17.63 17.83
CA GLY A 200 -5.19 -18.10 16.45
C GLY A 200 -6.50 -18.57 15.81
N LEU A 201 -6.53 -18.59 14.48
CA LEU A 201 -7.69 -19.10 13.76
C LEU A 201 -7.92 -20.58 14.09
N ARG A 202 -9.18 -20.96 14.31
CA ARG A 202 -9.54 -22.37 14.45
C ARG A 202 -9.21 -23.12 13.15
N PRO A 203 -8.83 -24.41 13.21
CA PRO A 203 -8.63 -25.22 12.01
C PRO A 203 -9.88 -25.22 11.12
N GLU A 204 -9.69 -25.03 9.81
CA GLU A 204 -10.81 -24.94 8.84
C GLU A 204 -11.70 -26.18 8.90
N LYS A 205 -11.10 -27.38 8.97
CA LYS A 205 -11.84 -28.65 9.05
C LYS A 205 -12.78 -28.72 10.25
N GLU A 206 -12.43 -28.13 11.39
CA GLU A 206 -13.27 -28.14 12.58
C GLU A 206 -14.47 -27.21 12.44
N GLU A 207 -14.26 -26.00 11.91
CA GLU A 207 -15.35 -25.06 11.64
C GLU A 207 -16.34 -25.64 10.62
N LEU A 208 -15.84 -26.30 9.57
CA LEU A 208 -16.69 -26.99 8.60
C LEU A 208 -17.50 -28.11 9.23
N LYS A 209 -16.88 -28.95 10.07
CA LYS A 209 -17.59 -30.00 10.83
C LYS A 209 -18.71 -29.42 11.68
N MET A 210 -18.48 -28.28 12.35
CA MET A 210 -19.50 -27.59 13.12
C MET A 210 -20.68 -27.14 12.24
N VAL A 211 -20.39 -26.52 11.10
CA VAL A 211 -21.44 -26.11 10.14
C VAL A 211 -22.21 -27.32 9.61
N HIS A 212 -21.53 -28.40 9.23
CA HIS A 212 -22.19 -29.63 8.76
C HIS A 212 -23.06 -30.30 9.83
N LYS A 213 -22.64 -30.27 11.10
CA LYS A 213 -23.42 -30.83 12.21
C LYS A 213 -24.61 -29.96 12.63
N ALA A 214 -24.53 -28.64 12.44
CA ALA A 214 -25.61 -27.73 12.85
C ALA A 214 -26.92 -28.03 12.10
N ALA A 215 -28.01 -28.27 12.82
CA ALA A 215 -29.34 -28.33 12.23
C ALA A 215 -29.84 -26.89 11.99
N LEU A 216 -29.76 -26.42 10.75
CA LEU A 216 -30.18 -25.07 10.38
C LEU A 216 -31.57 -25.16 9.72
N HIS A 217 -32.59 -24.70 10.43
CA HIS A 217 -33.94 -24.56 9.89
C HIS A 217 -34.22 -23.09 9.58
N VAL A 218 -34.84 -22.82 8.44
CA VAL A 218 -35.17 -21.46 8.00
C VAL A 218 -36.63 -21.42 7.55
N GLU A 219 -37.47 -20.75 8.34
CA GLU A 219 -38.89 -20.60 8.04
C GLU A 219 -39.16 -19.68 6.85
N LYS A 220 -38.40 -18.58 6.75
CA LYS A 220 -38.48 -17.60 5.67
C LYS A 220 -37.11 -17.31 5.10
N LYS A 221 -37.04 -17.27 3.77
CA LYS A 221 -35.80 -17.00 3.04
C LYS A 221 -35.91 -15.67 2.27
N PRO A 222 -35.98 -14.51 2.95
CA PRO A 222 -35.98 -13.23 2.24
C PRO A 222 -34.72 -13.10 1.37
N ASN A 223 -34.75 -12.29 0.33
CA ASN A 223 -33.50 -11.94 -0.33
C ASN A 223 -32.62 -11.11 0.60
N ILE A 224 -31.30 -11.35 0.56
CA ILE A 224 -30.29 -10.59 1.28
C ILE A 224 -29.48 -9.83 0.23
N TYR A 225 -29.35 -8.52 0.38
CA TYR A 225 -28.54 -7.67 -0.48
C TYR A 225 -27.38 -7.11 0.33
N LEU A 226 -26.15 -7.37 -0.13
CA LEU A 226 -24.95 -6.79 0.44
C LEU A 226 -24.25 -5.94 -0.63
N PHE A 227 -24.33 -4.62 -0.46
CA PHE A 227 -23.59 -3.66 -1.26
C PHE A 227 -22.28 -3.32 -0.57
N VAL A 228 -21.17 -3.51 -1.27
CA VAL A 228 -19.81 -3.20 -0.82
C VAL A 228 -19.28 -2.10 -1.72
N MET A 229 -19.17 -0.89 -1.18
CA MET A 229 -18.73 0.30 -1.92
C MET A 229 -17.27 0.60 -1.59
N GLU A 230 -16.44 0.70 -2.61
CA GLU A 230 -15.01 0.93 -2.50
C GLU A 230 -14.70 2.37 -2.06
N SER A 231 -13.84 2.56 -1.06
CA SER A 231 -13.33 3.87 -0.63
C SER A 231 -14.42 4.94 -0.33
N LEU A 232 -15.65 4.52 -0.01
CA LEU A 232 -16.74 5.42 0.33
C LEU A 232 -16.57 6.00 1.74
N ARG A 233 -16.72 7.31 1.85
CA ARG A 233 -16.64 8.09 3.07
C ARG A 233 -18.04 8.38 3.64
N ASP A 234 -18.26 8.14 4.94
CA ASP A 234 -19.55 8.42 5.59
C ASP A 234 -19.89 9.92 5.60
N ASP A 235 -18.89 10.80 5.73
CA ASP A 235 -19.09 12.26 5.70
C ASP A 235 -19.48 12.80 4.31
N PHE A 236 -19.39 11.98 3.26
CA PHE A 236 -19.85 12.30 1.91
C PHE A 236 -21.27 11.78 1.60
N ILE A 237 -21.94 11.14 2.55
CA ILE A 237 -23.34 10.70 2.39
C ILE A 237 -24.27 11.80 2.93
N THR A 238 -24.55 12.80 2.09
CA THR A 238 -25.40 13.95 2.45
C THR A 238 -26.59 14.09 1.49
N PRO A 239 -27.65 14.85 1.84
CA PRO A 239 -28.73 15.16 0.91
C PRO A 239 -28.29 15.83 -0.40
N GLN A 240 -27.13 16.50 -0.42
CA GLN A 240 -26.58 17.15 -1.60
C GLN A 240 -25.77 16.18 -2.47
N THR A 241 -24.92 15.36 -1.86
CA THR A 241 -23.91 14.54 -2.55
C THR A 241 -24.38 13.11 -2.85
N ALA A 242 -25.27 12.56 -2.03
CA ALA A 242 -25.81 11.21 -2.17
C ALA A 242 -27.28 11.17 -1.71
N PRO A 243 -28.20 11.92 -2.37
CA PRO A 243 -29.57 12.14 -1.91
C PRO A 243 -30.34 10.83 -1.63
N TYR A 244 -30.23 9.84 -2.51
CA TYR A 244 -30.90 8.55 -2.36
C TYR A 244 -30.37 7.74 -1.18
N MET A 245 -29.06 7.72 -0.97
CA MET A 245 -28.46 7.04 0.19
C MET A 245 -28.77 7.77 1.50
N ALA A 246 -28.77 9.10 1.48
CA ALA A 246 -29.15 9.92 2.64
C ALA A 246 -30.61 9.67 3.03
N ALA A 247 -31.54 9.63 2.06
CA ALA A 247 -32.94 9.27 2.31
C ALA A 247 -33.07 7.82 2.84
N PHE A 248 -32.44 6.85 2.17
CA PHE A 248 -32.44 5.45 2.61
C PHE A 248 -31.92 5.29 4.05
N SER A 249 -30.88 6.03 4.43
CA SER A 249 -30.31 6.00 5.79
C SER A 249 -31.24 6.56 6.86
N LYS A 250 -32.15 7.49 6.50
CA LYS A 250 -33.14 8.06 7.43
C LYS A 250 -34.34 7.13 7.64
N GLU A 251 -34.68 6.36 6.62
CA GLU A 251 -35.82 5.42 6.64
C GLU A 251 -35.47 4.06 7.23
N ASN A 252 -34.18 3.77 7.44
CA ASN A 252 -33.68 2.47 7.86
C ASN A 252 -32.72 2.57 9.05
N ILE A 253 -32.24 1.41 9.50
CA ILE A 253 -31.26 1.31 10.60
C ILE A 253 -29.91 1.87 10.12
N ARG A 254 -29.46 2.94 10.77
CA ARG A 254 -28.12 3.51 10.62
C ARG A 254 -27.29 3.27 11.87
N PHE A 255 -26.04 2.85 11.69
CA PHE A 255 -25.07 2.80 12.78
C PHE A 255 -24.49 4.19 13.00
N GLY A 256 -24.67 4.77 14.20
CA GLY A 256 -24.17 6.12 14.50
C GLY A 256 -22.65 6.25 14.43
N LYS A 257 -21.92 5.14 14.62
CA LYS A 257 -20.47 5.05 14.46
C LYS A 257 -20.08 3.66 13.99
N SER A 258 -19.45 3.57 12.83
CA SER A 258 -18.94 2.33 12.26
C SER A 258 -17.54 2.55 11.72
N PHE A 259 -16.69 1.53 11.85
CA PHE A 259 -15.33 1.55 11.32
C PHE A 259 -15.15 0.41 10.33
N SER A 260 -14.46 0.71 9.23
CA SER A 260 -13.97 -0.33 8.33
C SER A 260 -13.03 -1.28 9.09
N GLY A 261 -13.04 -2.57 8.75
CA GLY A 261 -12.18 -3.57 9.40
C GLY A 261 -10.69 -3.29 9.20
N ALA A 262 -10.33 -2.51 8.18
CA ALA A 262 -8.99 -2.00 7.89
C ALA A 262 -9.08 -0.75 7.00
N ASN A 263 -7.96 -0.05 6.84
CA ASN A 263 -7.79 1.00 5.83
C ASN A 263 -7.35 0.44 4.46
N ALA A 264 -7.55 -0.86 4.21
CA ALA A 264 -7.21 -1.52 2.95
C ALA A 264 -8.32 -2.49 2.53
N THR A 265 -8.82 -2.35 1.31
CA THR A 265 -9.96 -3.09 0.74
C THR A 265 -9.93 -4.58 1.03
N HIS A 266 -8.83 -5.25 0.66
CA HIS A 266 -8.69 -6.71 0.77
C HIS A 266 -8.79 -7.20 2.23
N LYS A 267 -8.29 -6.42 3.19
CA LYS A 267 -8.40 -6.74 4.63
C LYS A 267 -9.79 -6.44 5.17
N SER A 268 -10.43 -5.37 4.72
CA SER A 268 -11.79 -5.00 5.13
C SER A 268 -12.82 -5.99 4.61
N TRP A 269 -12.71 -6.41 3.35
CA TRP A 269 -13.57 -7.44 2.77
C TRP A 269 -13.40 -8.77 3.48
N TYR A 270 -12.17 -9.14 3.86
CA TYR A 270 -11.98 -10.32 4.71
C TYR A 270 -12.77 -10.21 6.01
N SER A 271 -12.77 -9.05 6.67
CA SER A 271 -13.58 -8.85 7.87
C SER A 271 -15.08 -8.96 7.60
N ILE A 272 -15.59 -8.38 6.51
CA ILE A 272 -17.00 -8.48 6.10
C ILE A 272 -17.40 -9.95 5.88
N PHE A 273 -16.64 -10.68 5.04
CA PHE A 273 -17.05 -12.01 4.59
C PHE A 273 -16.67 -13.13 5.55
N HIS A 274 -15.67 -12.98 6.41
CA HIS A 274 -15.28 -14.02 7.37
C HIS A 274 -15.70 -13.72 8.80
N SER A 275 -16.21 -12.51 9.10
CA SER A 275 -16.52 -12.08 10.46
C SER A 275 -15.32 -12.26 11.41
N LYS A 276 -14.12 -11.93 10.92
CA LYS A 276 -12.84 -12.00 11.66
C LYS A 276 -12.10 -10.67 11.57
N HIS A 277 -11.28 -10.38 12.57
CA HIS A 277 -10.42 -9.19 12.53
C HIS A 277 -9.46 -9.26 11.33
N SER A 278 -9.32 -8.15 10.62
CA SER A 278 -8.40 -7.95 9.49
C SER A 278 -6.96 -8.45 9.71
N LEU A 279 -6.46 -8.47 10.95
CA LEU A 279 -5.14 -8.98 11.29
C LEU A 279 -4.94 -10.46 10.95
N TYR A 280 -6.03 -11.25 10.89
CA TYR A 280 -5.98 -12.65 10.51
C TYR A 280 -5.96 -12.88 8.99
N TRP A 281 -6.11 -11.84 8.17
CA TRP A 281 -6.19 -11.99 6.71
C TRP A 281 -5.00 -12.75 6.13
N LYS A 282 -3.77 -12.40 6.51
CA LYS A 282 -2.55 -13.06 6.01
C LYS A 282 -2.47 -14.54 6.40
N GLU A 283 -2.92 -14.87 7.62
CA GLU A 283 -3.01 -16.27 8.07
C GLU A 283 -4.09 -17.01 7.28
N ALA A 284 -5.26 -16.39 7.09
CA ALA A 284 -6.38 -16.97 6.37
C ALA A 284 -6.03 -17.28 4.92
N MET A 285 -5.36 -16.36 4.22
CA MET A 285 -4.86 -16.55 2.86
C MET A 285 -4.01 -17.82 2.68
N LYS A 286 -3.22 -18.16 3.70
CA LYS A 286 -2.38 -19.37 3.71
C LYS A 286 -3.17 -20.62 4.07
N LYS A 287 -4.04 -20.53 5.08
CA LYS A 287 -4.65 -21.71 5.74
C LYS A 287 -6.08 -22.03 5.28
N ARG A 288 -6.77 -21.12 4.60
CA ARG A 288 -8.18 -21.27 4.22
C ARG A 288 -8.33 -21.50 2.73
N LYS A 289 -9.17 -22.46 2.36
CA LYS A 289 -9.44 -22.86 0.97
C LYS A 289 -10.93 -23.11 0.70
N ALA A 290 -11.74 -23.28 1.75
CA ALA A 290 -13.16 -23.58 1.63
C ALA A 290 -14.03 -22.33 1.38
N GLY A 291 -13.46 -21.13 1.34
CA GLY A 291 -14.24 -19.90 1.22
C GLY A 291 -14.76 -19.39 2.56
N SER A 292 -15.66 -18.41 2.51
CA SER A 292 -16.30 -17.78 3.67
C SER A 292 -17.18 -18.78 4.43
N LEU A 293 -17.01 -18.82 5.75
CA LEU A 293 -17.87 -19.63 6.63
C LEU A 293 -19.32 -19.08 6.67
N PRO A 294 -19.56 -17.76 6.80
CA PRO A 294 -20.89 -17.18 6.61
C PRO A 294 -21.60 -17.61 5.31
N LEU A 295 -20.91 -17.57 4.16
CA LEU A 295 -21.53 -17.96 2.88
C LEU A 295 -21.87 -19.46 2.84
N GLN A 296 -21.04 -20.32 3.45
CA GLN A 296 -21.34 -21.74 3.57
C GLN A 296 -22.59 -22.02 4.43
N ILE A 297 -22.77 -21.26 5.50
CA ILE A 297 -23.97 -21.33 6.34
C ILE A 297 -25.20 -20.94 5.53
N LEU A 298 -25.14 -19.85 4.75
CA LEU A 298 -26.23 -19.41 3.87
C LEU A 298 -26.54 -20.46 2.78
N LYS A 299 -25.53 -21.08 2.15
CA LYS A 299 -25.73 -22.20 1.22
C LYS A 299 -26.43 -23.37 1.89
N LYS A 300 -26.02 -23.73 3.12
CA LYS A 300 -26.66 -24.81 3.89
C LYS A 300 -28.11 -24.48 4.26
N MET A 301 -28.42 -23.21 4.49
CA MET A 301 -29.78 -22.70 4.68
C MET A 301 -30.61 -22.69 3.37
N GLY A 302 -30.03 -23.09 2.25
CA GLY A 302 -30.72 -23.19 0.96
C GLY A 302 -30.85 -21.86 0.22
N TYR A 303 -29.96 -20.91 0.49
CA TYR A 303 -29.83 -19.69 -0.31
C TYR A 303 -29.01 -19.94 -1.59
N GLN A 304 -29.36 -19.22 -2.65
CA GLN A 304 -28.52 -19.06 -3.83
C GLN A 304 -27.69 -17.78 -3.72
N ILE A 305 -26.41 -17.84 -4.04
CA ILE A 305 -25.48 -16.70 -3.92
C ILE A 305 -25.16 -16.18 -5.31
N HIS A 306 -25.41 -14.90 -5.55
CA HIS A 306 -25.18 -14.22 -6.81
C HIS A 306 -24.19 -13.08 -6.62
N VAL A 307 -23.11 -13.10 -7.39
CA VAL A 307 -22.06 -12.07 -7.35
C VAL A 307 -22.16 -11.19 -8.59
N CYS A 308 -22.27 -9.87 -8.38
CA CYS A 308 -22.24 -8.84 -9.40
C CYS A 308 -21.19 -7.80 -8.99
N SER A 309 -20.05 -7.75 -9.66
CA SER A 309 -18.90 -6.97 -9.19
C SER A 309 -18.35 -6.07 -10.28
N ALA A 310 -18.30 -4.76 -10.03
CA ALA A 310 -17.43 -3.85 -10.79
C ALA A 310 -15.96 -4.09 -10.44
N ALA A 311 -15.70 -4.50 -9.18
CA ALA A 311 -14.37 -4.70 -8.65
C ALA A 311 -13.63 -5.94 -9.17
N GLN A 312 -12.31 -5.81 -9.33
CA GLN A 312 -11.40 -6.90 -9.66
C GLN A 312 -11.20 -7.82 -8.45
N LEU A 313 -11.98 -8.90 -8.37
CA LEU A 313 -11.92 -9.85 -7.25
C LEU A 313 -10.76 -10.87 -7.34
N ARG A 314 -9.91 -10.79 -8.37
CA ARG A 314 -8.74 -11.67 -8.54
C ARG A 314 -7.56 -11.24 -7.68
N TYR A 315 -7.45 -9.94 -7.40
CA TYR A 315 -6.42 -9.36 -6.58
C TYR A 315 -6.32 -10.07 -5.22
N TYR A 316 -5.10 -10.47 -4.85
CA TYR A 316 -4.82 -11.28 -3.66
C TYR A 316 -5.65 -12.57 -3.55
N GLN A 317 -6.15 -13.13 -4.65
CA GLN A 317 -7.04 -14.29 -4.65
C GLN A 317 -8.27 -14.12 -3.74
N LEU A 318 -8.74 -12.89 -3.53
CA LEU A 318 -9.89 -12.57 -2.66
C LEU A 318 -11.13 -13.37 -3.03
N SER A 319 -11.41 -13.52 -4.32
CA SER A 319 -12.51 -14.34 -4.81
C SER A 319 -12.41 -15.80 -4.35
N LYS A 320 -11.20 -16.39 -4.29
CA LYS A 320 -11.01 -17.74 -3.75
C LYS A 320 -11.18 -17.78 -2.23
N LEU A 321 -10.72 -16.74 -1.53
CA LEU A 321 -10.85 -16.63 -0.09
C LEU A 321 -12.32 -16.48 0.35
N ILE A 322 -13.12 -15.73 -0.42
CA ILE A 322 -14.54 -15.49 -0.15
C ILE A 322 -15.42 -16.64 -0.68
N PHE A 323 -15.24 -17.06 -1.94
CA PHE A 323 -16.15 -18.01 -2.61
C PHE A 323 -15.62 -19.44 -2.69
N GLY A 324 -14.42 -19.70 -2.17
CA GLY A 324 -13.77 -21.00 -2.26
C GLY A 324 -13.11 -21.24 -3.62
N LYS A 325 -12.38 -22.36 -3.74
CA LYS A 325 -11.73 -22.76 -4.99
C LYS A 325 -12.78 -22.90 -6.11
N ASN A 326 -12.47 -22.37 -7.30
CA ASN A 326 -13.39 -22.33 -8.45
C ASN A 326 -14.73 -21.62 -8.16
N HIS A 327 -14.77 -20.79 -7.12
CA HIS A 327 -15.95 -20.01 -6.71
C HIS A 327 -17.19 -20.86 -6.43
N TYR A 328 -17.02 -22.10 -5.93
CA TYR A 328 -18.12 -23.05 -5.76
C TYR A 328 -19.25 -22.58 -4.81
N LEU A 329 -19.02 -21.56 -3.99
CA LEU A 329 -20.06 -20.95 -3.16
C LEU A 329 -20.95 -19.97 -3.93
N ALA A 330 -20.55 -19.50 -5.12
CA ALA A 330 -21.36 -18.62 -5.95
C ALA A 330 -22.17 -19.44 -6.98
N ASP A 331 -23.50 -19.29 -6.97
CA ASP A 331 -24.39 -19.87 -7.97
C ASP A 331 -24.38 -19.07 -9.28
N SER A 332 -24.05 -17.78 -9.22
CA SER A 332 -23.66 -16.99 -10.40
C SER A 332 -22.55 -16.01 -10.06
N TYR A 333 -21.64 -15.78 -11.00
CA TYR A 333 -20.45 -14.97 -10.79
C TYR A 333 -20.19 -14.07 -12.01
N HIS A 334 -20.60 -12.81 -11.91
CA HIS A 334 -20.45 -11.80 -12.95
C HIS A 334 -19.54 -10.68 -12.45
N VAL A 335 -18.41 -10.50 -13.12
CA VAL A 335 -17.41 -9.48 -12.78
C VAL A 335 -17.12 -8.66 -14.02
N PHE A 336 -17.18 -7.34 -13.87
CA PHE A 336 -17.02 -6.35 -14.92
C PHE A 336 -15.83 -5.45 -14.57
N PRO A 337 -14.59 -5.98 -14.55
CA PRO A 337 -13.43 -5.17 -14.20
C PRO A 337 -13.24 -4.06 -15.25
N HIS A 338 -12.90 -2.86 -14.81
CA HIS A 338 -12.59 -1.75 -15.70
C HIS A 338 -11.09 -1.68 -15.98
N TYR A 339 -10.76 -1.47 -17.24
CA TYR A 339 -9.42 -1.12 -17.72
C TYR A 339 -9.59 -0.07 -18.81
N PHE A 340 -8.62 0.83 -18.96
CA PHE A 340 -8.66 1.82 -20.04
C PHE A 340 -9.02 1.15 -21.38
N PRO A 341 -10.04 1.65 -22.13
CA PRO A 341 -10.72 2.93 -21.93
C PRO A 341 -11.97 2.90 -21.03
N GLN A 342 -12.41 1.74 -20.54
CA GLN A 342 -13.60 1.62 -19.69
C GLN A 342 -13.36 2.25 -18.31
N GLU A 343 -14.30 3.07 -17.87
CA GLU A 343 -14.26 3.73 -16.56
C GLU A 343 -15.03 2.94 -15.48
N ALA A 344 -14.72 3.21 -14.21
CA ALA A 344 -15.31 2.48 -13.08
C ALA A 344 -16.84 2.66 -12.97
N TRP A 345 -17.38 3.83 -13.34
CA TRP A 345 -18.83 4.06 -13.32
C TRP A 345 -19.58 3.20 -14.34
N GLU A 346 -18.98 2.90 -15.50
CA GLU A 346 -19.56 2.01 -16.50
C GLU A 346 -19.62 0.57 -15.95
N SER A 347 -18.54 0.13 -15.28
CA SER A 347 -18.51 -1.15 -14.58
C SER A 347 -19.56 -1.26 -13.47
N ASP A 348 -19.76 -0.20 -12.70
CA ASP A 348 -20.84 -0.13 -11.70
C ASP A 348 -22.20 -0.29 -12.36
N GLN A 349 -22.44 0.40 -13.49
CA GLN A 349 -23.69 0.29 -14.25
C GLN A 349 -23.92 -1.12 -14.77
N LEU A 350 -22.88 -1.79 -15.30
CA LEU A 350 -22.96 -3.19 -15.75
C LEU A 350 -23.29 -4.15 -14.59
N ALA A 351 -22.65 -3.96 -13.43
CA ALA A 351 -22.94 -4.76 -12.23
C ALA A 351 -24.39 -4.58 -11.77
N MET A 352 -24.90 -3.34 -11.78
CA MET A 352 -26.28 -3.03 -11.43
C MET A 352 -27.31 -3.55 -12.45
N ASN A 353 -26.98 -3.52 -13.75
CA ASN A 353 -27.82 -4.09 -14.80
C ASN A 353 -27.97 -5.61 -14.65
N GLU A 354 -26.89 -6.32 -14.32
CA GLU A 354 -26.94 -7.76 -14.06
C GLU A 354 -27.79 -8.08 -12.82
N LEU A 355 -27.66 -7.28 -11.75
CA LEU A 355 -28.55 -7.40 -10.59
C LEU A 355 -30.02 -7.21 -11.00
N HIS A 356 -30.34 -6.15 -11.76
CA HIS A 356 -31.69 -5.82 -12.18
C HIS A 356 -32.31 -6.97 -13.01
N LYS A 357 -31.53 -7.51 -13.96
CA LYS A 357 -31.92 -8.69 -14.74
C LYS A 357 -32.23 -9.88 -13.84
N LYS A 358 -31.40 -10.15 -12.84
CA LYS A 358 -31.56 -11.32 -11.95
C LYS A 358 -32.79 -11.20 -11.05
N ILE A 359 -33.04 -10.04 -10.45
CA ILE A 359 -34.22 -9.82 -9.59
C ILE A 359 -35.53 -9.81 -10.38
N GLY A 360 -35.50 -9.48 -11.68
CA GLY A 360 -36.66 -9.54 -12.57
C GLY A 360 -37.13 -10.97 -12.90
N THR A 361 -36.33 -12.00 -12.61
CA THR A 361 -36.69 -13.40 -12.87
C THR A 361 -37.54 -14.03 -11.76
N LYS A 362 -38.25 -15.13 -12.05
CA LYS A 362 -39.01 -15.87 -11.03
C LYS A 362 -38.13 -16.38 -9.88
N SER A 363 -36.91 -16.84 -10.17
CA SER A 363 -35.96 -17.31 -9.15
C SER A 363 -35.37 -16.17 -8.31
N GLY A 364 -35.38 -14.94 -8.82
CA GLY A 364 -34.92 -13.75 -8.10
C GLY A 364 -35.81 -13.28 -6.95
N ARG A 365 -36.99 -13.89 -6.72
CA ARG A 365 -38.01 -13.37 -5.78
C ARG A 365 -37.76 -13.70 -4.30
N THR A 366 -37.07 -14.79 -3.98
CA THR A 366 -36.84 -15.22 -2.59
C THR A 366 -35.67 -16.21 -2.54
N GLY A 367 -34.95 -16.26 -1.42
CA GLY A 367 -33.90 -17.25 -1.18
C GLY A 367 -32.57 -16.93 -1.86
N ASN A 368 -32.29 -15.65 -2.11
CA ASN A 368 -31.06 -15.21 -2.75
C ASN A 368 -30.20 -14.35 -1.83
N VAL A 369 -28.88 -14.43 -2.01
CA VAL A 369 -27.89 -13.52 -1.47
C VAL A 369 -27.24 -12.82 -2.65
N PHE A 370 -27.51 -11.53 -2.81
CA PHE A 370 -26.86 -10.70 -3.81
C PHE A 370 -25.67 -10.00 -3.18
N LEU A 371 -24.50 -10.22 -3.74
CA LEU A 371 -23.24 -9.60 -3.35
C LEU A 371 -22.83 -8.64 -4.46
N ILE A 372 -22.91 -7.35 -4.17
CA ILE A 372 -22.70 -6.27 -5.13
C ILE A 372 -21.46 -5.49 -4.73
N PHE A 373 -20.49 -5.38 -5.63
CA PHE A 373 -19.27 -4.59 -5.41
C PHE A 373 -19.25 -3.41 -6.37
N ILE A 374 -19.11 -2.21 -5.81
CA ILE A 374 -19.19 -0.91 -6.50
C ILE A 374 -17.86 -0.17 -6.33
N GLU A 375 -17.38 0.49 -7.39
CA GLU A 375 -16.00 0.97 -7.48
C GLU A 375 -15.80 2.40 -8.00
N SER A 376 -16.83 3.11 -8.48
CA SER A 376 -16.70 4.49 -9.00
C SER A 376 -16.11 5.51 -8.01
N THR A 377 -16.22 5.24 -6.71
CA THR A 377 -15.64 6.05 -5.61
C THR A 377 -14.19 5.69 -5.26
N HIS A 378 -13.59 4.72 -5.95
CA HIS A 378 -12.16 4.42 -5.87
C HIS A 378 -11.32 5.53 -6.49
N PHE A 379 -10.00 5.52 -6.26
CA PHE A 379 -9.08 6.51 -6.85
C PHE A 379 -9.24 6.51 -8.38
N ASN A 380 -8.91 7.64 -9.02
CA ASN A 380 -9.21 7.92 -10.44
C ASN A 380 -10.69 8.22 -10.73
N TYR A 381 -11.49 8.45 -9.67
CA TYR A 381 -12.92 8.84 -9.64
C TYR A 381 -13.55 9.08 -11.00
N SER A 382 -14.64 8.38 -11.28
CA SER A 382 -15.30 8.43 -12.58
C SER A 382 -16.81 8.52 -12.41
N TRP A 383 -17.45 9.26 -13.31
CA TRP A 383 -18.89 9.48 -13.35
C TRP A 383 -19.29 9.80 -14.80
N PRO A 384 -20.57 9.60 -15.17
CA PRO A 384 -21.06 9.98 -16.49
C PRO A 384 -20.77 11.45 -16.81
N ALA A 385 -20.38 11.77 -18.04
CA ALA A 385 -20.01 13.14 -18.44
C ALA A 385 -21.15 14.16 -18.22
N GLU A 386 -22.40 13.70 -18.30
CA GLU A 386 -23.60 14.50 -18.09
C GLU A 386 -23.96 14.70 -16.61
N TYR A 387 -23.27 14.04 -15.68
CA TYR A 387 -23.55 14.14 -14.26
C TYR A 387 -23.09 15.50 -13.71
N PRO A 388 -23.94 16.25 -12.99
CA PRO A 388 -23.59 17.59 -12.52
C PRO A 388 -22.43 17.56 -11.52
N LEU A 389 -21.46 18.45 -11.72
CA LEU A 389 -20.36 18.64 -10.79
C LEU A 389 -20.81 19.52 -9.61
N TYR A 390 -20.84 18.94 -8.41
CA TYR A 390 -21.17 19.67 -7.19
C TYR A 390 -19.99 20.44 -6.59
N PHE A 391 -18.77 20.01 -6.86
CA PHE A 391 -17.55 20.59 -6.32
C PHE A 391 -16.58 20.90 -7.45
N SER A 392 -16.00 22.10 -7.41
CA SER A 392 -14.98 22.56 -8.37
C SER A 392 -13.96 23.46 -7.64
N PRO A 393 -12.70 23.52 -8.11
CA PRO A 393 -12.14 22.79 -9.25
C PRO A 393 -11.88 21.31 -8.95
N ILE A 394 -11.86 20.49 -10.00
CA ILE A 394 -11.46 19.08 -9.92
C ILE A 394 -10.05 18.95 -10.48
N CYS A 395 -9.27 18.03 -9.90
CA CYS A 395 -7.95 17.71 -10.39
C CYS A 395 -8.02 17.05 -11.78
N GLU A 396 -7.53 17.72 -12.82
CA GLU A 396 -7.45 17.16 -14.18
C GLU A 396 -6.54 15.93 -14.25
N GLU A 397 -5.48 15.93 -13.44
CA GLU A 397 -4.58 14.78 -13.30
C GLU A 397 -5.19 13.80 -12.31
N LYS A 398 -5.81 12.73 -12.81
CA LYS A 398 -6.32 11.66 -11.96
C LYS A 398 -5.21 10.76 -11.39
N THR A 399 -4.14 11.35 -10.84
CA THR A 399 -2.98 10.64 -10.30
C THR A 399 -2.82 10.87 -8.80
N HIS A 400 -2.15 9.95 -8.11
CA HIS A 400 -1.72 10.10 -6.71
C HIS A 400 -0.66 11.22 -6.52
N LEU A 401 -0.21 11.86 -7.59
CA LEU A 401 0.99 12.68 -7.65
C LEU A 401 0.62 14.14 -7.93
N ARG A 402 -0.11 14.80 -7.01
CA ARG A 402 -0.10 16.27 -7.01
C ARG A 402 0.75 16.83 -5.89
N VAL A 403 1.79 17.52 -6.37
CA VAL A 403 2.74 18.37 -5.68
C VAL A 403 2.00 19.61 -5.17
N SER A 404 2.02 19.82 -3.86
CA SER A 404 2.20 21.16 -3.29
C SER A 404 3.68 21.42 -3.05
#